data_AF-A0A6D1AFU7-F1
#
_entry.id   AF-A0A6D1AFU7-F1
#
_cell.length_a   1.000
_cell.length_b   1.000
_cell.length_c   1.000
_cell.angle_alpha   90.00
_cell.angle_beta   90.00
_cell.angle_gamma   90.00
#
_symmetry.space_group_name_H-M   'P 1'
#
loop_
_entity.id
_entity.type
_entity.pdbx_description
1 polymer ?
#
loop_
_entity_poly.entity_id
_entity_poly.type
_entity_poly.pdbx_seq_one_letter_code
_entity_poly.pdbx_strand_id
1 'polypeptide(L)'
;DEMEMIAREYLTVSRNAFFIGRGLDYFVCVEGALKLKEISYIQAEGFAGGELKHGTIALIEQGTPVFALATQEHVNLSIRG
;
A
#
# COMPACT_ATOMS: atom_id res chain seq x y z
N ASP A 1 -7.16 8.92 -16.68
CA ASP A 1 -7.15 10.28 -16.11
C ASP A 1 -6.99 10.27 -14.60
N GLU A 2 -7.91 9.71 -13.82
CA GLU A 2 -7.82 9.69 -12.34
C GLU A 2 -6.55 8.99 -11.79
N MET A 3 -6.26 7.78 -12.27
CA MET A 3 -5.07 7.03 -11.82
C MET A 3 -3.75 7.74 -12.19
N GLU A 4 -3.71 8.44 -13.32
CA GLU A 4 -2.54 9.22 -13.72
C GLU A 4 -2.33 10.41 -12.78
N MET A 5 -3.41 11.10 -12.39
CA MET A 5 -3.35 12.20 -11.44
C MET A 5 -2.86 11.73 -10.06
N ILE A 6 -3.40 10.63 -9.53
CA ILE A 6 -2.94 10.03 -8.27
C ILE A 6 -1.45 9.70 -8.35
N ALA A 7 -1.00 9.08 -9.45
CA ALA A 7 0.40 8.75 -9.62
C ALA A 7 1.29 10.01 -9.64
N ARG A 8 0.88 11.06 -10.37
CA ARG A 8 1.62 12.33 -10.43
C ARG A 8 1.70 13.01 -9.06
N GLU A 9 0.61 13.02 -8.31
CA GLU A 9 0.52 13.71 -7.03
C GLU A 9 1.30 13.00 -5.92
N TYR A 10 1.20 11.67 -5.83
CA TYR A 10 1.72 10.92 -4.68
C TYR A 10 3.03 10.18 -4.96
N LEU A 11 3.29 9.74 -6.20
CA LEU A 11 4.45 8.89 -6.52
C LEU A 11 5.64 9.64 -7.11
N THR A 12 5.51 10.90 -7.48
CA THR A 12 6.65 11.70 -8.01
C THR A 12 7.56 12.26 -6.92
N VAL A 13 7.01 12.46 -5.72
CA VAL A 13 7.70 13.08 -4.57
C VAL A 13 8.23 12.06 -3.58
N SER A 14 7.57 10.91 -3.42
CA SER A 14 7.99 9.87 -2.47
C SER A 14 8.85 8.80 -3.12
N ARG A 15 9.89 8.36 -2.40
CA ARG A 15 10.69 7.19 -2.78
C ARG A 15 10.23 5.88 -2.16
N ASN A 16 9.27 5.94 -1.23
CA ASN A 16 8.69 4.79 -0.56
C ASN A 16 7.18 4.76 -0.81
N ALA A 17 6.59 3.58 -0.94
CA ALA A 17 5.14 3.40 -0.97
C ALA A 17 4.76 2.09 -0.28
N PHE A 18 3.61 2.07 0.39
CA PHE A 18 3.13 0.87 1.07
C PHE A 18 1.78 0.43 0.54
N PHE A 19 1.58 -0.88 0.43
CA PHE A 19 0.30 -1.48 0.08
C PHE A 19 -0.19 -2.29 1.27
N ILE A 20 -1.45 -2.11 1.67
CA ILE A 20 -2.03 -2.78 2.83
C ILE A 20 -3.38 -3.40 2.47
N GLY A 21 -3.55 -4.67 2.82
CA GLY A 21 -4.77 -5.42 2.52
C GLY A 21 -4.92 -6.64 3.40
N ARG A 22 -6.12 -7.21 3.48
CA ARG A 22 -6.41 -8.43 4.24
C ARG A 22 -7.09 -9.47 3.38
N GLY A 23 -6.88 -10.75 3.69
CA GLY A 23 -7.46 -11.83 2.89
C GLY A 23 -6.97 -11.77 1.44
N LEU A 24 -7.88 -11.79 0.47
CA LEU A 24 -7.51 -11.74 -0.95
C LEU A 24 -6.79 -10.44 -1.35
N ASP A 25 -7.17 -9.32 -0.75
CA ASP A 25 -6.56 -8.01 -1.00
C ASP A 25 -5.05 -7.99 -0.67
N TYR A 26 -4.59 -8.82 0.26
CA TYR A 26 -3.15 -8.93 0.58
C TYR A 26 -2.34 -9.42 -0.63
N PHE A 27 -2.83 -10.42 -1.37
CA PHE A 27 -2.14 -10.92 -2.55
C PHE A 27 -2.07 -9.85 -3.64
N VAL A 28 -3.14 -9.09 -3.83
CA VAL A 28 -3.17 -7.95 -4.75
C VAL A 28 -2.17 -6.87 -4.31
N CYS A 29 -2.07 -6.60 -3.00
CA CYS A 29 -1.10 -5.64 -2.45
C CYS A 29 0.35 -6.03 -2.72
N VAL A 30 0.70 -7.30 -2.54
CA VAL A 30 2.06 -7.81 -2.79
C VAL A 30 2.42 -7.69 -4.27
N GLU A 31 1.51 -8.05 -5.17
CA GLU A 31 1.72 -7.91 -6.61
C GLU A 31 1.79 -6.43 -7.04
N GLY A 32 0.92 -5.57 -6.49
CA GLY A 32 0.96 -4.13 -6.74
C GLY A 32 2.28 -3.50 -6.32
N ALA A 33 2.78 -3.86 -5.13
CA ALA A 33 4.09 -3.43 -4.64
C ALA A 33 5.23 -3.94 -5.54
N LEU A 34 5.15 -5.20 -5.99
CA LEU A 34 6.14 -5.77 -6.90
C LEU A 34 6.19 -5.03 -8.24
N LYS A 35 5.02 -4.77 -8.85
CA LYS A 35 4.95 -4.05 -10.13
C LYS A 35 5.43 -2.62 -9.99
N LEU A 36 5.07 -1.93 -8.91
CA LEU A 36 5.53 -0.56 -8.67
C LEU A 36 7.06 -0.51 -8.56
N LYS A 37 7.67 -1.44 -7.80
CA LYS A 37 9.15 -1.57 -7.74
C LYS A 37 9.78 -1.78 -9.10
N GLU A 38 9.23 -2.70 -9.89
CA GLU A 38 9.79 -3.11 -11.17
C GLU A 38 9.82 -1.98 -12.20
N ILE A 39 8.76 -1.19 -12.30
CA ILE A 39 8.61 -0.19 -13.37
C ILE A 39 9.06 1.21 -12.96
N SER A 40 8.91 1.57 -11.68
CA SER A 40 9.11 2.95 -11.22
C SER A 40 10.37 3.13 -10.37
N TYR A 41 10.99 2.03 -9.93
CA TYR A 41 12.11 2.03 -8.98
C TYR A 41 11.79 2.68 -7.62
N ILE A 42 10.51 2.93 -7.33
CA ILE A 42 10.03 3.32 -6.00
C ILE A 42 10.09 2.09 -5.10
N GLN A 43 10.68 2.24 -3.92
CA GLN A 43 10.71 1.18 -2.92
C GLN A 43 9.28 0.93 -2.44
N ALA A 44 8.72 -0.22 -2.76
CA ALA A 44 7.36 -0.55 -2.38
C ALA A 44 7.24 -1.89 -1.65
N GLU A 45 6.40 -1.94 -0.63
CA GLU A 45 6.19 -3.15 0.17
C GLU A 45 4.70 -3.38 0.46
N GLY A 46 4.28 -4.64 0.34
CA GLY A 46 2.93 -5.07 0.61
C GLY A 46 2.84 -5.76 1.96
N PHE A 47 1.98 -5.29 2.85
CA PHE A 47 1.78 -5.86 4.17
C PHE A 47 0.35 -6.40 4.35
N ALA A 48 0.25 -7.49 5.11
CA ALA A 48 -1.03 -7.90 5.64
C ALA A 48 -1.49 -6.86 6.65
N GLY A 49 -2.71 -6.34 6.51
CA GLY A 49 -3.18 -5.21 7.30
C GLY A 49 -3.06 -5.41 8.82
N GLY A 50 -3.32 -6.62 9.30
CA GLY A 50 -3.18 -6.97 10.73
C GLY A 50 -1.76 -6.80 11.29
N GLU A 51 -0.73 -6.87 10.45
CA GLU A 51 0.68 -6.76 10.83
C GLU A 51 1.13 -5.31 11.08
N LEU A 52 0.35 -4.31 10.62
CA LEU A 52 0.69 -2.90 10.76
C LEU A 52 1.00 -2.51 12.21
N LYS A 53 0.14 -2.93 13.14
CA LYS A 53 0.29 -2.65 14.58
C LYS A 53 1.46 -3.37 15.23
N HIS A 54 2.07 -4.35 14.56
CA HIS A 54 3.17 -5.16 15.08
C HIS A 54 4.56 -4.60 14.75
N GLY A 55 4.63 -3.41 14.13
CA GLY A 55 5.87 -2.62 14.01
C GLY A 55 6.01 -1.92 12.66
N THR A 56 5.42 -2.46 11.59
CA THR A 56 5.56 -1.90 10.24
C THR A 56 4.92 -0.53 10.07
N ILE A 57 3.97 -0.16 10.94
CA ILE A 57 3.43 1.21 10.99
C ILE A 57 4.52 2.27 11.29
N ALA A 58 5.60 1.90 11.96
CA ALA A 58 6.71 2.81 12.26
C ALA A 58 7.51 3.20 11.01
N LEU A 59 7.35 2.48 9.89
CA LEU A 59 7.98 2.79 8.60
C LEU A 59 7.19 3.83 7.80
N ILE A 60 5.94 4.11 8.20
CA ILE A 60 5.08 5.05 7.50
C ILE A 60 5.30 6.44 8.08
N GLU A 61 5.96 7.30 7.31
CA GLU A 61 6.20 8.69 7.66
C GLU A 61 5.23 9.63 6.95
N GLN A 62 5.15 10.87 7.42
CA GLN A 62 4.30 11.89 6.79
C GLN A 62 4.69 12.08 5.32
N GLY A 63 3.71 11.99 4.43
CA GLY A 63 3.91 12.09 2.98
C GLY A 63 4.25 10.77 2.28
N THR A 64 4.41 9.66 3.02
CA THR A 64 4.55 8.34 2.41
C THR A 64 3.18 7.85 1.90
N PRO A 65 3.02 7.57 0.59
CA PRO A 65 1.78 7.03 0.05
C PRO A 65 1.48 5.63 0.60
N VAL A 66 0.23 5.43 1.00
CA VAL A 66 -0.29 4.13 1.45
C VAL A 66 -1.52 3.78 0.64
N PHE A 67 -1.44 2.68 -0.11
CA PHE A 67 -2.54 2.13 -0.89
C PHE A 67 -3.25 1.06 -0.06
N ALA A 68 -4.48 1.33 0.38
CA ALA A 68 -5.28 0.39 1.16
C ALA A 68 -6.34 -0.28 0.29
N LEU A 69 -6.32 -1.61 0.24
CA LEU A 69 -7.32 -2.41 -0.47
C LEU A 69 -8.30 -3.00 0.54
N ALA A 70 -9.57 -2.63 0.38
CA ALA A 70 -10.63 -2.90 1.34
C ALA A 70 -11.89 -3.44 0.64
N THR A 71 -11.70 -4.39 -0.29
CA THR A 71 -12.78 -4.85 -1.17
C THR A 71 -13.67 -5.90 -0.51
N GLN A 72 -13.16 -6.57 0.53
CA GLN A 72 -13.87 -7.64 1.23
C GLN A 72 -14.59 -7.13 2.49
N GLU A 73 -15.92 -7.11 2.44
CA GLU A 73 -16.80 -6.58 3.51
C GLU A 73 -16.52 -7.20 4.89
N HIS A 74 -16.24 -8.50 4.96
CA HIS A 74 -16.01 -9.20 6.22
C HIS A 74 -14.67 -8.85 6.91
N VAL A 75 -13.74 -8.15 6.24
CA VAL A 75 -12.43 -7.77 6.80
C VAL A 75 -12.05 -6.29 6.59
N ASN A 76 -12.80 -5.52 5.80
CA ASN A 76 -12.45 -4.16 5.41
C ASN A 76 -12.22 -3.20 6.60
N LEU A 77 -13.00 -3.32 7.68
CA LEU A 77 -12.87 -2.49 8.87
C LEU A 77 -11.64 -2.83 9.73
N SER A 78 -11.04 -4.00 9.50
CA SER A 78 -9.96 -4.54 10.33
C SER A 78 -8.58 -4.45 9.66
N ILE A 79 -8.43 -3.63 8.62
CA ILE A 79 -7.18 -3.50 7.85
C ILE A 79 -6.05 -2.92 8.70
N ARG A 80 -6.31 -2.09 9.71
CA ARG A 80 -5.25 -1.59 10.60
C ARG A 80 -5.11 -2.39 11.92
N GLY A 81 -6.08 -3.26 12.21
CA GLY A 81 -6.18 -3.97 13.48
C GLY A 81 -7.57 -3.88 14.09
#